data_AF-A0AAU5Q157-F1
#
_entry.id   AF-A0AAU5Q157-F1
#
_cell.length_a   1.000
_cell.length_b   1.000
_cell.length_c   1.000
_cell.angle_alpha   90.00
_cell.angle_beta   90.00
_cell.angle_gamma   90.00
#
_symmetry.space_group_name_H-M   'P 1'
#
loop_
_entity.id
_entity.type
_entity.pdbx_description
1 polymer ?
#
loop_
_entity_poly.entity_id
_entity_poly.type
_entity_poly.pdbx_seq_one_letter_code
_entity_poly.pdbx_strand_id
1 'polypeptide(L)'
;MNRSRQAIRLAGHLTRTTAVHVELAHVSGALWALQWHDGPHREEMRTHLDAALAEGDRFAAMRDRRIGCSRFQSLPAWATLAAAARRGGGLASALAESAVHKGEEESDEANALWRYVRQLWETTSYPERVGDPEDVPLIEQLVSTSRRTHPSGRSFETSELYMAQALLARYGDAPSGGGDASALSDWPELSGRSILSGK
;
A
#
# COMPACT_ATOMS: atom_id res chain seq x y z
N MET A 1 -7.52 -18.36 -33.89
CA MET A 1 -8.03 -17.25 -33.05
C MET A 1 -6.86 -16.38 -32.59
N ASN A 2 -6.93 -15.05 -32.71
CA ASN A 2 -5.80 -14.14 -32.42
C ASN A 2 -5.46 -14.10 -30.91
N ARG A 3 -4.17 -14.13 -30.57
CA ARG A 3 -3.63 -14.07 -29.20
C ARG A 3 -4.18 -12.89 -28.40
N SER A 4 -4.14 -11.69 -28.97
CA SER A 4 -4.63 -10.48 -28.28
C SER A 4 -6.13 -10.58 -27.94
N ARG A 5 -6.93 -11.23 -28.78
CA ARG A 5 -8.35 -11.46 -28.50
C ARG A 5 -8.56 -12.47 -27.37
N GLN A 6 -7.74 -13.52 -27.30
CA GLN A 6 -7.80 -14.45 -26.16
C GLN A 6 -7.32 -13.79 -24.87
N ALA A 7 -6.28 -12.96 -24.92
CA ALA A 7 -5.81 -12.18 -23.78
C ALA A 7 -6.91 -11.27 -23.21
N ILE A 8 -7.62 -10.52 -24.06
CA ILE A 8 -8.77 -9.69 -23.63
C ILE A 8 -9.89 -10.54 -23.02
N ARG A 9 -10.20 -11.70 -23.60
CA ARG A 9 -11.22 -12.61 -23.07
C ARG A 9 -10.82 -13.22 -21.73
N LEU A 10 -9.55 -13.54 -21.56
CA LEU A 10 -8.98 -14.07 -20.32
C LEU A 10 -9.02 -13.00 -19.22
N ALA A 11 -8.54 -11.80 -19.51
CA ALA A 11 -8.64 -10.66 -18.61
C ALA A 11 -10.10 -10.41 -18.20
N GLY A 12 -11.03 -10.35 -19.15
CA GLY A 12 -12.46 -10.19 -18.86
C GLY A 12 -13.08 -11.35 -18.08
N HIS A 13 -12.57 -12.58 -18.22
CA HIS A 13 -12.97 -13.70 -17.37
C HIS A 13 -12.50 -13.50 -15.93
N LEU A 14 -11.22 -13.19 -15.73
CA LEU A 14 -10.65 -12.93 -14.40
C LEU A 14 -11.32 -11.74 -13.71
N THR A 15 -11.67 -10.68 -14.46
CA THR A 15 -12.43 -9.55 -13.94
C THR A 15 -13.78 -9.98 -13.36
N ARG A 16 -14.50 -10.87 -14.04
CA ARG A 16 -15.79 -11.38 -13.53
C ARG A 16 -15.62 -12.30 -12.33
N THR A 17 -14.59 -13.16 -12.35
CA THR A 17 -14.33 -14.11 -11.27
C THR A 17 -13.92 -13.42 -9.98
N THR A 18 -13.14 -12.34 -10.07
CA THR A 18 -12.58 -11.64 -8.91
C THR A 18 -13.29 -10.34 -8.55
N ALA A 19 -14.25 -9.89 -9.37
CA ALA A 19 -14.91 -8.60 -9.27
C ALA A 19 -13.96 -7.37 -9.28
N VAL A 20 -12.73 -7.55 -9.77
CA VAL A 20 -11.69 -6.52 -9.86
C VAL A 20 -11.30 -6.33 -11.32
N HIS A 21 -11.05 -5.10 -11.76
CA HIS A 21 -10.59 -4.88 -13.13
C HIS A 21 -9.18 -5.46 -13.33
N VAL A 22 -9.07 -6.43 -14.24
CA VAL A 22 -7.82 -7.09 -14.61
C VAL A 22 -7.44 -6.72 -16.04
N GLU A 23 -6.17 -6.43 -16.24
CA GLU A 23 -5.59 -6.16 -17.55
C GLU A 23 -4.51 -7.17 -17.89
N LEU A 24 -4.38 -7.48 -19.17
CA LEU A 24 -3.34 -8.38 -19.67
C LEU A 24 -2.65 -7.73 -20.88
N ALA A 25 -1.40 -7.32 -20.68
CA ALA A 25 -0.60 -6.62 -21.68
C ALA A 25 0.50 -7.54 -22.24
N HIS A 26 0.76 -7.40 -23.54
CA HIS A 26 1.92 -8.04 -24.17
C HIS A 26 3.17 -7.24 -23.80
N VAL A 27 4.22 -7.94 -23.37
CA VAL A 27 5.51 -7.31 -23.03
C VAL A 27 6.52 -7.56 -24.14
N SER A 28 6.85 -8.82 -24.40
CA SER A 28 7.80 -9.22 -25.45
C SER A 28 7.72 -10.72 -25.71
N GLY A 29 7.89 -11.17 -26.96
CA GLY A 29 7.90 -12.61 -27.28
C GLY A 29 6.70 -13.38 -26.70
N ALA A 30 6.98 -14.34 -25.81
CA ALA A 30 5.98 -15.12 -25.07
C ALA A 30 5.62 -14.56 -23.67
N LEU A 31 6.21 -13.42 -23.28
CA LEU A 31 6.00 -12.74 -22.01
C LEU A 31 4.80 -11.80 -22.07
N TRP A 32 3.95 -11.92 -21.06
CA TRP A 32 2.78 -11.09 -20.83
C TRP A 32 2.75 -10.64 -19.36
N ALA A 33 2.10 -9.51 -19.10
CA ALA A 33 1.90 -8.96 -17.77
C ALA A 33 0.41 -8.90 -17.45
N LEU A 34 -0.01 -9.63 -16.43
CA LEU A 34 -1.31 -9.54 -15.80
C LEU A 34 -1.24 -8.54 -14.65
N GLN A 35 -2.08 -7.51 -14.69
CA GLN A 35 -2.10 -6.46 -13.69
C GLN A 35 -3.52 -6.15 -13.21
N TRP A 36 -3.64 -5.79 -11.93
CA TRP A 36 -4.90 -5.39 -11.31
C TRP A 36 -4.64 -4.46 -10.13
N HIS A 37 -5.64 -3.65 -9.78
CA HIS A 37 -5.61 -2.77 -8.61
C HIS A 37 -6.50 -3.32 -7.49
N ASP A 38 -6.05 -3.24 -6.24
CA ASP A 38 -6.90 -3.41 -5.04
C ASP A 38 -7.75 -4.68 -4.99
N GLY A 39 -7.18 -5.77 -5.48
CA GLY A 39 -7.86 -7.07 -5.55
C GLY A 39 -7.18 -8.15 -4.73
N PRO A 40 -7.40 -9.43 -5.08
CA PRO A 40 -6.78 -10.57 -4.41
C PRO A 40 -5.26 -10.49 -4.41
N HIS A 41 -4.64 -11.24 -3.50
CA HIS A 41 -3.19 -11.39 -3.45
C HIS A 41 -2.68 -12.04 -4.74
N ARG A 42 -1.37 -11.89 -4.98
CA ARG A 42 -0.72 -12.41 -6.18
C ARG A 42 -0.92 -13.92 -6.34
N GLU A 43 -0.88 -14.66 -5.24
CA GLU A 43 -1.02 -16.12 -5.22
C GLU A 43 -2.45 -16.54 -5.54
N GLU A 44 -3.45 -15.87 -4.95
CA GLU A 44 -4.86 -16.08 -5.25
C GLU A 44 -5.18 -15.78 -6.72
N MET A 45 -4.70 -14.64 -7.24
CA MET A 45 -4.86 -14.31 -8.67
C MET A 45 -4.15 -15.32 -9.58
N ARG A 46 -3.01 -15.86 -9.15
CA ARG A 46 -2.33 -16.94 -9.88
C ARG A 46 -3.22 -18.19 -9.92
N THR A 47 -3.82 -18.58 -8.80
CA THR A 47 -4.76 -19.71 -8.75
C THR A 47 -5.94 -19.49 -9.69
N HIS A 48 -6.54 -18.30 -9.73
CA HIS A 48 -7.61 -17.99 -10.68
C HIS A 48 -7.16 -18.05 -12.14
N LEU A 49 -5.96 -17.55 -12.45
CA LEU A 49 -5.37 -17.62 -13.77
C LEU A 49 -5.14 -19.07 -14.20
N ASP A 50 -4.54 -19.89 -13.35
CA ASP A 50 -4.20 -21.27 -13.65
C ASP A 50 -5.47 -22.11 -13.86
N ALA A 51 -6.50 -21.91 -13.01
CA ALA A 51 -7.81 -22.54 -13.20
C ALA A 51 -8.45 -22.16 -14.53
N ALA A 52 -8.39 -20.88 -14.92
CA ALA A 52 -8.91 -20.42 -16.21
C ALA A 52 -8.15 -21.04 -17.39
N LEU A 53 -6.82 -21.12 -17.32
CA LEU A 53 -5.99 -21.70 -18.40
C LEU A 53 -6.14 -23.22 -18.54
N ALA A 54 -6.54 -23.91 -17.48
CA ALA A 54 -6.87 -25.32 -17.47
C ALA A 54 -8.27 -25.62 -18.03
N GLU A 55 -9.16 -24.62 -18.13
CA GLU A 55 -10.55 -24.78 -18.59
C GLU A 55 -10.64 -25.00 -20.12
N GLY A 56 -10.41 -26.24 -20.54
CA GLY A 56 -10.55 -26.67 -21.94
C GLY A 56 -9.73 -25.82 -22.91
N ASP A 57 -10.17 -25.70 -24.16
CA ASP A 57 -9.43 -24.98 -25.21
C ASP A 57 -9.77 -23.49 -25.32
N ARG A 58 -10.53 -22.95 -24.36
CA ARG A 58 -11.04 -21.59 -24.38
C ARG A 58 -9.92 -20.54 -24.50
N PHE A 59 -8.80 -20.79 -23.83
CA PHE A 59 -7.63 -19.91 -23.79
C PHE A 59 -6.35 -20.59 -24.29
N ALA A 60 -6.46 -21.55 -25.21
CA ALA A 60 -5.33 -22.36 -25.68
C ALA A 60 -4.12 -21.54 -26.18
N ALA A 61 -4.32 -20.37 -26.80
CA ALA A 61 -3.21 -19.54 -27.28
C ALA A 61 -2.43 -18.81 -26.16
N MET A 62 -3.00 -18.79 -24.95
CA MET A 62 -2.41 -18.21 -23.74
C MET A 62 -1.77 -19.26 -22.83
N ARG A 63 -2.08 -20.55 -23.00
CA ARG A 63 -1.62 -21.64 -22.14
C ARG A 63 -0.09 -21.76 -22.06
N ASP A 64 0.59 -21.63 -23.20
CA ASP A 64 2.06 -21.73 -23.28
C ASP A 64 2.78 -20.39 -23.05
N ARG A 65 2.11 -19.41 -22.44
CA ARG A 65 2.68 -18.06 -22.23
C ARG A 65 3.23 -17.90 -20.84
N ARG A 66 4.31 -17.13 -20.74
CA ARG A 66 4.85 -16.70 -19.45
C ARG A 66 4.09 -15.45 -19.03
N ILE A 67 3.18 -15.58 -18.09
CA ILE A 67 2.36 -14.47 -17.59
C ILE A 67 2.88 -14.07 -16.21
N GLY A 68 3.49 -12.90 -16.10
CA GLY A 68 3.81 -12.27 -14.81
C GLY A 68 2.56 -11.69 -14.16
N CYS A 69 2.46 -11.72 -12.85
CA CYS A 69 1.31 -11.19 -12.11
C CYS A 69 1.77 -10.07 -11.18
N SER A 70 1.18 -8.89 -11.34
CA SER A 70 1.49 -7.69 -10.56
C SER A 70 0.22 -7.10 -9.96
N ARG A 71 0.19 -6.98 -8.64
CA ARG A 71 -0.86 -6.29 -7.90
C ARG A 71 -0.41 -4.85 -7.66
N PHE A 72 -1.29 -3.89 -7.87
CA PHE A 72 -1.05 -2.48 -7.60
C PHE A 72 -2.03 -1.95 -6.55
N GLN A 73 -1.60 -0.96 -5.79
CA GLN A 73 -2.43 -0.26 -4.83
C GLN A 73 -2.94 1.02 -5.48
N SER A 74 -4.23 1.35 -5.32
CA SER A 74 -4.71 2.70 -5.64
C SER A 74 -4.51 3.66 -4.47
N LEU A 75 -4.49 4.96 -4.77
CA LEU A 75 -4.38 6.00 -3.75
C LEU A 75 -5.54 5.95 -2.73
N PRO A 76 -6.82 5.75 -3.13
CA PRO A 76 -7.90 5.52 -2.18
C PRO A 76 -7.66 4.34 -1.25
N ALA A 77 -7.21 3.20 -1.78
CA ALA A 77 -6.93 2.02 -0.97
C ALA A 77 -5.77 2.23 0.02
N TRP A 78 -4.73 2.95 -0.41
CA TRP A 78 -3.66 3.38 0.49
C TRP A 78 -4.21 4.26 1.62
N ALA A 79 -5.00 5.27 1.28
CA ALA A 79 -5.58 6.20 2.25
C ALA A 79 -6.52 5.49 3.25
N THR A 80 -7.32 4.52 2.79
CA THR A 80 -8.17 3.72 3.67
C THR A 80 -7.37 2.91 4.68
N LEU A 81 -6.30 2.23 4.23
CA LEU A 81 -5.44 1.47 5.15
C LEU A 81 -4.71 2.38 6.13
N ALA A 82 -4.24 3.53 5.67
CA ALA A 82 -3.57 4.50 6.52
C ALA A 82 -4.52 5.08 7.59
N ALA A 83 -5.77 5.37 7.24
CA ALA A 83 -6.79 5.83 8.18
C ALA A 83 -7.15 4.75 9.22
N ALA A 84 -7.38 3.51 8.77
CA ALA A 84 -7.63 2.37 9.65
C ALA A 84 -6.45 2.12 10.61
N ALA A 85 -5.21 2.19 10.10
CA ALA A 85 -4.00 2.07 10.91
C ALA A 85 -3.88 3.19 11.96
N ARG A 86 -4.27 4.42 11.61
CA ARG A 86 -4.29 5.56 12.56
C ARG A 86 -5.27 5.28 13.70
N ARG A 87 -6.49 4.88 13.36
CA ARG A 87 -7.56 4.61 14.33
C ARG A 87 -7.22 3.43 15.24
N GLY A 88 -6.64 2.36 14.69
CA GLY A 88 -6.19 1.20 15.44
C GLY A 88 -4.89 1.40 16.24
N GLY A 89 -4.29 2.60 16.21
CA GLY A 89 -3.04 2.91 16.93
C GLY A 89 -1.77 2.30 16.31
N GLY A 90 -1.88 1.51 15.24
CA GLY A 90 -0.72 0.85 14.60
C GLY A 90 0.31 1.80 14.02
N LEU A 91 -0.09 3.03 13.66
CA LEU A 91 0.86 4.06 13.22
C LEU A 91 1.84 4.47 14.34
N ALA A 92 1.39 4.52 15.59
CA ALA A 92 2.25 4.89 16.72
C ALA A 92 3.40 3.89 16.88
N SER A 93 3.07 2.59 16.82
CA SER A 93 4.05 1.51 16.90
C SER A 93 5.04 1.55 15.74
N ALA A 94 4.55 1.76 14.51
CA ALA A 94 5.42 1.85 13.33
C ALA A 94 6.43 3.00 13.42
N LEU A 95 6.02 4.15 13.99
CA LEU A 95 6.91 5.30 14.20
C LEU A 95 7.88 5.07 15.37
N ALA A 96 7.45 4.38 16.43
CA ALA A 96 8.35 4.02 17.52
C ALA A 96 9.44 3.03 17.05
N GLU A 97 9.09 2.05 16.22
CA GLU A 97 10.05 1.09 15.65
C GLU A 97 11.06 1.76 14.71
N SER A 98 10.64 2.77 13.93
CA SER A 98 11.57 3.52 13.08
C SER A 98 12.53 4.39 13.89
N ALA A 99 12.08 4.96 15.02
CA ALA A 99 12.92 5.76 15.90
C ALA A 99 14.12 4.99 16.48
N VAL A 100 13.97 3.67 16.71
CA VAL A 100 15.05 2.79 17.21
C VAL A 100 16.18 2.60 16.18
N HIS A 101 15.88 2.77 14.89
CA HIS A 101 16.83 2.55 13.79
C HIS A 101 17.44 3.85 13.24
N LYS A 102 17.28 4.99 13.94
CA LYS A 102 17.69 6.32 13.45
C LYS A 102 19.20 6.44 13.24
N GLY A 103 19.58 6.51 11.96
CA GLY A 103 20.79 7.13 11.47
C GLY A 103 20.40 8.29 10.55
N GLU A 104 20.14 9.45 11.15
CA GLU A 104 20.05 10.78 10.53
C GLU A 104 19.32 10.93 9.17
N GLU A 105 17.98 10.98 9.15
CA GLU A 105 17.25 11.87 8.22
C GLU A 105 15.75 12.04 8.59
N GLU A 106 15.23 13.26 8.47
CA GLU A 106 13.80 13.63 8.63
C GLU A 106 12.87 12.90 7.62
N SER A 107 13.48 12.25 6.62
CA SER A 107 12.88 11.33 5.65
C SER A 107 12.43 9.99 6.28
N ASP A 108 12.88 9.65 7.48
CA ASP A 108 12.68 8.32 8.06
C ASP A 108 11.24 8.05 8.48
N GLU A 109 10.53 9.02 9.05
CA GLU A 109 9.18 8.80 9.61
C GLU A 109 8.13 8.65 8.50
N ALA A 110 8.19 9.50 7.48
CA ALA A 110 7.30 9.40 6.31
C ALA A 110 7.56 8.10 5.53
N ASN A 111 8.82 7.71 5.38
CA ASN A 111 9.16 6.43 4.76
C ASN A 111 8.75 5.24 5.62
N ALA A 112 8.89 5.32 6.95
CA ALA A 112 8.45 4.28 7.87
C ALA A 112 6.93 4.08 7.78
N LEU A 113 6.16 5.17 7.80
CA LEU A 113 4.72 5.12 7.65
C LEU A 113 4.32 4.58 6.28
N TRP A 114 4.97 5.03 5.20
CA TRP A 114 4.73 4.51 3.86
C TRP A 114 5.01 3.00 3.76
N ARG A 115 6.14 2.53 4.30
CA ARG A 115 6.50 1.10 4.34
C ARG A 115 5.51 0.30 5.16
N TYR A 116 5.08 0.82 6.30
CA TYR A 116 4.11 0.17 7.17
C TYR A 116 2.75 0.01 6.48
N VAL A 117 2.21 1.07 5.88
CA VAL A 117 0.93 0.99 5.13
C VAL A 117 1.05 0.04 3.94
N ARG A 118 2.20 0.02 3.26
CA ARG A 118 2.47 -0.94 2.19
C ARG A 118 2.51 -2.38 2.69
N GLN A 119 3.15 -2.64 3.83
CA GLN A 119 3.18 -3.97 4.45
C GLN A 119 1.77 -4.42 4.85
N LEU A 120 0.98 -3.51 5.46
CA LEU A 120 -0.43 -3.77 5.73
C LEU A 120 -1.15 -4.20 4.44
N TRP A 121 -1.01 -3.41 3.36
CA TRP A 121 -1.63 -3.74 2.07
C TRP A 121 -1.21 -5.10 1.51
N GLU A 122 0.07 -5.49 1.67
CA GLU A 122 0.59 -6.79 1.23
C GLU A 122 -0.01 -7.97 2.02
N THR A 123 -0.44 -7.74 3.27
CA THR A 123 -0.99 -8.76 4.18
C THR A 123 -2.52 -8.71 4.34
N THR A 124 -3.18 -7.60 3.99
CA THR A 124 -4.65 -7.47 4.11
C THR A 124 -5.37 -8.24 3.01
N SER A 125 -6.16 -9.23 3.44
CA SER A 125 -7.04 -10.04 2.59
C SER A 125 -8.06 -9.20 1.83
N TYR A 126 -8.35 -9.61 0.60
CA TYR A 126 -9.46 -9.07 -0.20
C TYR A 126 -10.73 -9.92 0.05
N PRO A 127 -11.94 -9.33 0.16
CA PRO A 127 -12.31 -7.92 -0.02
C PRO A 127 -12.51 -7.16 1.31
N GLU A 128 -11.76 -7.41 2.39
CA GLU A 128 -11.92 -6.71 3.70
C GLU A 128 -11.56 -5.21 3.64
N ARG A 129 -12.20 -4.45 2.75
CA ARG A 129 -12.06 -3.01 2.58
C ARG A 129 -13.44 -2.38 2.50
N VAL A 130 -14.14 -2.41 3.63
CA VAL A 130 -15.14 -1.38 3.90
C VAL A 130 -14.45 -0.38 4.82
N GLY A 131 -14.12 0.79 4.28
CA GLY A 131 -13.63 1.88 5.10
C GLY A 131 -14.68 2.25 6.14
N ASP A 132 -14.23 2.59 7.35
CA ASP A 132 -15.13 3.12 8.37
C ASP A 132 -15.71 4.46 7.86
N PRO A 133 -17.03 4.70 7.94
CA PRO A 133 -17.60 5.99 7.53
C PRO A 133 -16.96 7.18 8.26
N GLU A 134 -16.44 7.00 9.47
CA GLU A 134 -15.72 8.05 10.21
C GLU A 134 -14.37 8.41 9.57
N ASP A 135 -13.76 7.48 8.83
CA ASP A 135 -12.47 7.68 8.16
C ASP A 135 -12.63 8.41 6.81
N VAL A 136 -13.85 8.55 6.27
CA VAL A 136 -14.12 9.15 4.95
C VAL A 136 -13.51 10.55 4.79
N PRO A 137 -13.68 11.51 5.71
CA PRO A 137 -13.10 12.84 5.55
C PRO A 137 -11.57 12.83 5.47
N LEU A 138 -10.92 11.96 6.26
CA LEU A 138 -9.47 11.79 6.22
C LEU A 138 -9.02 11.14 4.90
N ILE A 139 -9.73 10.11 4.44
CA ILE A 139 -9.45 9.42 3.18
C ILE A 139 -9.54 10.41 2.00
N GLU A 140 -10.63 11.16 1.89
CA GLU A 140 -10.82 12.16 0.84
C GLU A 140 -9.71 13.21 0.85
N GLN A 141 -9.31 13.65 2.04
CA GLN A 141 -8.24 14.63 2.18
C GLN A 141 -6.87 14.07 1.77
N LEU A 142 -6.51 12.86 2.17
CA LEU A 142 -5.26 12.22 1.77
C LEU A 142 -5.21 12.06 0.25
N VAL A 143 -6.30 11.57 -0.36
CA VAL A 143 -6.43 11.44 -1.83
C VAL A 143 -6.40 12.81 -2.54
N SER A 144 -6.91 13.87 -1.90
CA SER A 144 -6.79 15.22 -2.47
C SER A 144 -5.34 15.73 -2.42
N THR A 145 -4.60 15.38 -1.36
CA THR A 145 -3.20 15.78 -1.20
C THR A 145 -2.30 15.06 -2.20
N SER A 146 -2.71 13.86 -2.63
CA SER A 146 -2.01 13.12 -3.68
C SER A 146 -2.21 13.69 -5.10
N ARG A 147 -2.97 14.78 -5.25
CA ARG A 147 -3.25 15.42 -6.54
C ARG A 147 -2.65 16.82 -6.52
N ARG A 148 -1.52 17.02 -7.22
CA ARG A 148 -0.99 18.37 -7.46
C ARG A 148 -1.33 18.84 -8.85
N THR A 149 -1.95 20.01 -8.92
CA THR A 149 -2.15 20.74 -10.18
C THR A 149 -0.88 21.53 -10.47
N HIS A 150 -0.19 21.18 -11.55
CA HIS A 150 0.93 21.96 -12.05
C HIS A 150 0.41 23.35 -12.49
N PRO A 151 1.22 24.43 -12.41
CA PRO A 151 0.83 25.77 -12.89
C PRO A 151 0.38 25.82 -14.35
N SER A 152 0.71 24.81 -15.15
CA SER A 152 0.24 24.65 -16.54
C SER A 152 -1.17 24.04 -16.65
N GLY A 153 -1.88 23.83 -15.55
CA GLY A 153 -3.20 23.21 -15.49
C GLY A 153 -3.20 21.69 -15.61
N ARG A 154 -2.02 21.04 -15.72
CA ARG A 154 -1.92 19.57 -15.71
C ARG A 154 -1.87 19.05 -14.28
N SER A 155 -2.84 18.23 -13.89
CA SER A 155 -2.78 17.49 -12.64
C SER A 155 -1.89 16.27 -12.79
N PHE A 156 -1.01 16.04 -11.82
CA PHE A 156 -0.23 14.81 -11.71
C PHE A 156 -0.55 14.13 -10.38
N GLU A 157 -0.64 12.81 -10.42
CA GLU A 157 -0.71 11.99 -9.21
C GLU A 157 0.66 12.02 -8.55
N THR A 158 0.73 12.49 -7.31
CA THR A 158 1.94 12.46 -6.51
C THR A 158 2.06 11.11 -5.80
N SER A 159 3.28 10.76 -5.38
CA SER A 159 3.54 9.50 -4.70
C SER A 159 2.81 9.38 -3.35
N GLU A 160 2.57 8.15 -2.92
CA GLU A 160 2.05 7.78 -1.59
C GLU A 160 2.86 8.39 -0.44
N LEU A 161 4.14 8.69 -0.67
CA LEU A 161 5.02 9.37 0.28
C LEU A 161 4.49 10.76 0.68
N TYR A 162 3.87 11.50 -0.25
CA TYR A 162 3.24 12.78 0.08
C TYR A 162 1.99 12.62 0.95
N MET A 163 1.20 11.56 0.72
CA MET A 163 0.09 11.23 1.62
C MET A 163 0.60 10.84 3.00
N ALA A 164 1.72 10.11 3.08
CA ALA A 164 2.35 9.77 4.34
C ALA A 164 2.82 11.02 5.12
N GLN A 165 3.46 11.98 4.45
CA GLN A 165 3.82 13.28 5.03
C GLN A 165 2.59 14.05 5.54
N ALA A 166 1.52 14.09 4.74
CA ALA A 166 0.27 14.75 5.11
C ALA A 166 -0.41 14.09 6.32
N LEU A 167 -0.32 12.77 6.42
CA LEU A 167 -0.83 12.01 7.56
C LEU A 167 -0.01 12.28 8.83
N LEU A 168 1.33 12.36 8.72
CA LEU A 168 2.21 12.67 9.85
C LEU A 168 1.97 14.07 10.42
N ALA A 169 1.87 15.08 9.56
CA ALA A 169 1.58 16.45 10.00
C ALA A 169 0.31 16.50 10.88
N ARG A 170 -0.72 15.73 10.51
CA ARG A 170 -1.97 15.63 11.27
C ARG A 170 -1.87 14.77 12.53
N TYR A 171 -0.96 13.81 12.55
CA TYR A 171 -0.74 12.96 13.71
C TYR A 171 -0.14 13.76 14.87
N GLY A 172 0.73 14.74 14.58
CA GLY A 172 1.28 15.68 15.57
C GLY A 172 0.29 16.73 16.07
N ASP A 173 -0.71 17.11 15.26
CA ASP A 173 -1.70 18.14 15.60
C ASP A 173 -2.92 17.64 16.39
N ALA A 174 -3.04 16.32 16.62
CA ALA A 174 -4.18 15.79 17.37
C ALA A 174 -4.10 16.24 18.84
N PRO A 175 -5.13 16.91 19.39
CA PRO A 175 -5.14 17.27 20.79
C PRO A 175 -5.06 15.98 21.59
N SER A 176 -4.04 15.85 22.44
CA SER A 176 -3.84 14.76 23.38
C SER A 176 -5.06 14.63 24.29
N GLY A 177 -6.07 13.91 23.83
CA GLY A 177 -7.30 13.66 24.53
C GLY A 177 -7.07 12.66 25.64
N GLY A 178 -6.70 13.16 26.82
CA GLY A 178 -7.11 12.62 28.12
C GLY A 178 -6.79 11.16 28.45
N GLY A 179 -5.78 10.55 27.80
CA GLY A 179 -5.17 9.30 28.26
C GLY A 179 -3.80 9.61 28.84
N ASP A 180 -3.65 9.47 30.15
CA ASP A 180 -2.46 9.73 30.96
C ASP A 180 -1.13 9.83 30.18
N ALA A 181 -0.74 11.08 29.86
CA ALA A 181 0.58 11.43 29.36
C ALA A 181 1.65 11.42 30.47
N SER A 182 1.47 10.61 31.51
CA SER A 182 2.45 10.39 32.58
C SER A 182 3.37 9.19 32.29
N ALA A 183 3.10 8.38 31.26
CA ALA A 183 3.89 7.17 30.97
C ALA A 183 5.08 7.39 30.02
N LEU A 184 5.28 8.60 29.49
CA LEU A 184 6.40 8.91 28.57
C LEU A 184 7.46 9.86 29.16
N SER A 185 7.32 10.24 30.44
CA SER A 185 8.30 11.06 31.17
C SER A 185 9.28 10.23 32.03
N ASP A 186 9.05 8.93 32.20
CA ASP A 186 9.94 8.02 32.95
C ASP A 186 10.86 7.25 32.00
N TRP A 187 11.72 7.97 31.29
CA TRP A 187 12.94 7.38 30.70
C TRP A 187 14.12 7.68 31.62
N PRO A 188 14.90 6.68 32.06
CA PRO A 188 16.00 6.90 32.98
C PRO A 188 17.13 7.66 32.30
N GLU A 189 17.49 8.82 32.87
CA GLU A 189 18.75 9.51 32.63
C GLU A 189 19.93 8.56 32.91
N LEU A 190 20.41 7.87 31.87
CA LEU A 190 21.72 7.24 31.87
C LEU A 190 22.78 8.31 31.51
N SER A 191 22.95 9.25 32.43
CA SER A 191 24.11 10.16 32.44
C SER A 191 25.21 9.51 33.27
N GLY A 192 26.25 9.07 32.57
CA GLY A 192 27.28 8.18 33.06
C GLY A 192 28.12 8.72 34.22
N ARG A 193 28.38 7.78 35.15
CA ARG A 193 29.55 7.78 36.03
C ARG A 193 30.82 7.95 35.19
N SER A 194 31.54 9.04 35.45
CA SER A 194 32.96 9.18 35.09
C SER A 194 33.77 8.13 35.84
N ILE A 195 34.32 7.16 35.11
CA ILE A 195 35.50 6.39 35.52
C ILE A 195 36.56 6.64 34.46
N LEU A 196 37.50 7.52 34.76
CA LEU A 196 38.82 7.52 34.13
C LEU A 196 39.85 7.43 35.25
N SER A 197 40.50 6.27 35.28
CA SER A 197 41.72 6.00 36.03
C SER A 197 42.85 5.83 35.01
N GLY A 198 43.99 6.48 35.27
CA GLY A 198 45.31 6.04 34.79
C GLY A 198 45.93 6.83 33.64
N LYS A 199 46.78 7.81 33.96
CA LYS A 199 48.23 7.61 34.16
C LYS A 199 48.87 8.85 34.77
#